data_AF-A0A9X3K612-F1
#
_entry.id   AF-A0A9X3K612-F1
#
_cell.length_a   1.000
_cell.length_b   1.000
_cell.length_c   1.000
_cell.angle_alpha   90.00
_cell.angle_beta   90.00
_cell.angle_gamma   90.00
#
_symmetry.space_group_name_H-M   'P 1'
#
loop_
_entity.id
_entity.type
_entity.pdbx_description
1 polymer ?
#
loop_
_entity_poly.entity_id
_entity_poly.type
_entity_poly.pdbx_seq_one_letter_code
_entity_poly.pdbx_strand_id
1 'polypeptide(L)'
;MKNYLSEDSVYSEGGWILMADSANQIEFLSDIRSSMQKAKHSKDGEMLRFERDSFYLEVMSDSDLLLTRKFYDSFWHEYHFHRLPDSILDKEDFELAFPKTGAHLELFVSDTLDRNYQLDFIDARQVVITGTKEGMPYTVRGTWHSRWIGNTLFFSFFDNHFEKMQLYFFYGDSANALIGGTYNNAALMGTKPPQLYTTLASAERSDNSEKIKKDIVGTWEAVNEPLFYDPAIEFGFLSYQSFEITFDADGSFSMLKSGTVLKYGDSIPLEEETRGEWEVGPMGRYIVLTPKDGTPLYFSIERVNAEELIVYSLMKTLSEFPNYNVFENRKIELRK
;
A
#
# COMPACT_ATOMS: atom_id res chain seq x y z
N MET A 1 34.93 25.03 -7.12
CA MET A 1 33.68 24.58 -7.75
C MET A 1 32.57 25.43 -7.14
N LYS A 2 31.73 26.11 -7.93
CA LYS A 2 30.60 26.87 -7.35
C LYS A 2 29.59 25.82 -6.86
N ASN A 3 29.28 25.82 -5.56
CA ASN A 3 28.24 24.97 -5.00
C ASN A 3 26.89 25.47 -5.52
N TYR A 4 26.21 24.66 -6.32
CA TYR A 4 24.88 24.96 -6.87
C TYR A 4 23.77 24.20 -6.13
N LEU A 5 24.12 23.47 -5.07
CA LEU A 5 23.13 22.83 -4.21
C LEU A 5 22.68 23.83 -3.17
N SER A 6 21.36 23.85 -2.93
CA SER A 6 20.85 24.53 -1.77
C SER A 6 21.35 23.80 -0.52
N GLU A 7 21.97 24.53 0.39
CA GLU A 7 22.38 24.01 1.69
C GLU A 7 21.16 23.44 2.43
N ASP A 8 21.39 22.42 3.26
CA ASP A 8 20.41 21.77 4.14
C ASP A 8 19.12 21.31 3.44
N SER A 9 19.25 20.79 2.23
CA SER A 9 18.12 20.50 1.35
C SER A 9 17.93 19.01 1.08
N VAL A 10 16.67 18.61 0.97
CA VAL A 10 16.27 17.25 0.61
C VAL A 10 15.61 17.25 -0.77
N TYR A 11 15.97 16.26 -1.59
CA TYR A 11 15.44 16.06 -2.93
C TYR A 11 14.87 14.64 -3.05
N SER A 12 13.81 14.43 -3.82
CA SER A 12 13.21 13.11 -4.00
C SER A 12 12.76 12.84 -5.44
N GLU A 13 12.85 11.56 -5.81
CA GLU A 13 12.27 11.02 -7.04
C GLU A 13 11.89 9.56 -6.86
N GLY A 14 10.63 9.19 -7.12
CA GLY A 14 10.25 7.78 -7.29
C GLY A 14 10.62 6.82 -6.16
N GLY A 15 10.77 7.29 -4.92
CA GLY A 15 11.24 6.48 -3.78
C GLY A 15 12.69 6.71 -3.37
N TRP A 16 13.48 7.38 -4.23
CA TRP A 16 14.87 7.72 -4.01
C TRP A 16 14.96 9.09 -3.36
N ILE A 17 15.95 9.28 -2.50
CA ILE A 17 16.17 10.51 -1.72
C ILE A 17 17.63 10.93 -1.83
N LEU A 18 17.86 12.20 -2.13
CA LEU A 18 19.17 12.86 -2.09
C LEU A 18 19.15 13.97 -1.05
N MET A 19 20.24 14.13 -0.31
CA MET A 19 20.41 15.17 0.70
C MET A 19 21.71 15.90 0.46
N ALA A 20 21.72 17.22 0.69
CA ALA A 20 22.91 18.04 0.69
C ALA A 20 22.96 18.84 1.99
N ASP A 21 23.98 18.62 2.82
CA ASP A 21 24.17 19.35 4.08
C ASP A 21 24.94 20.66 3.90
N SER A 22 24.96 21.50 4.93
CA SER A 22 25.72 22.75 5.01
C SER A 22 27.24 22.59 4.86
N ALA A 23 27.77 21.37 5.03
CA ALA A 23 29.16 21.02 4.75
C ALA A 23 29.39 20.59 3.28
N ASN A 24 28.35 20.63 2.44
CA ASN A 24 28.32 20.14 1.06
C ASN A 24 28.62 18.63 0.92
N GLN A 25 28.38 17.84 1.96
CA GLN A 25 28.30 16.40 1.82
C GLN A 25 26.96 16.05 1.17
N ILE A 26 27.04 15.28 0.08
CA ILE A 26 25.85 14.71 -0.54
C ILE A 26 25.69 13.28 -0.10
N GLU A 27 24.48 12.94 0.28
CA GLU A 27 24.10 11.59 0.63
C GLU A 27 22.91 11.12 -0.21
N PHE A 28 22.94 9.85 -0.57
CA PHE A 28 21.95 9.21 -1.41
C PHE A 28 21.33 8.01 -0.70
N LEU A 29 20.02 7.89 -0.87
CA LEU A 29 19.22 6.80 -0.36
C LEU A 29 18.38 6.24 -1.51
N SER A 30 18.76 5.07 -2.00
CA SER A 30 18.12 4.41 -3.15
C SER A 30 16.74 3.82 -2.85
N ASP A 31 16.41 3.66 -1.56
CA ASP A 31 15.15 3.14 -1.05
C ASP A 31 15.08 3.56 0.42
N ILE A 32 13.91 3.92 0.94
CA ILE A 32 13.75 4.32 2.34
C ILE A 32 14.33 3.30 3.35
N ARG A 33 14.43 2.02 2.95
CA ARG A 33 14.98 0.90 3.71
C ARG A 33 16.50 0.76 3.61
N SER A 34 17.15 1.40 2.65
CA SER A 34 18.57 1.20 2.38
C SER A 34 19.46 2.01 3.33
N SER A 35 20.74 1.66 3.35
CA SER A 35 21.75 2.45 4.05
C SER A 35 22.09 3.69 3.24
N MET A 36 22.35 4.78 3.96
CA MET A 36 22.75 6.04 3.36
C MET A 36 24.12 5.90 2.68
N GLN A 37 24.23 6.37 1.43
CA GLN A 37 25.46 6.33 0.65
C GLN A 37 26.04 7.73 0.53
N LYS A 38 27.26 7.93 1.04
CA LYS A 38 27.99 9.19 0.86
C LYS A 38 28.53 9.31 -0.56
N ALA A 39 28.28 10.45 -1.19
CA ALA A 39 28.95 10.81 -2.43
C ALA A 39 30.46 10.93 -2.20
N LYS A 40 31.24 10.53 -3.18
CA LYS A 40 32.67 10.77 -3.27
C LYS A 40 32.96 11.52 -4.55
N HIS A 41 33.92 12.43 -4.50
CA HIS A 41 34.44 13.03 -5.72
C HIS A 41 35.11 11.97 -6.59
N SER A 42 34.92 12.08 -7.90
CA SER A 42 35.72 11.39 -8.90
C SER A 42 37.20 11.77 -8.75
N LYS A 43 38.10 10.95 -9.30
CA LYS A 43 39.56 11.16 -9.19
C LYS A 43 40.03 12.48 -9.80
N ASP A 44 39.31 12.99 -10.81
CA ASP A 44 39.52 14.29 -11.46
C ASP A 44 38.81 15.45 -10.74
N GLY A 45 37.98 15.16 -9.73
CA GLY A 45 37.27 16.13 -8.92
C GLY A 45 36.04 16.75 -9.58
N GLU A 46 35.71 16.39 -10.83
CA GLU A 46 34.67 17.05 -11.62
C GLU A 46 33.24 16.53 -11.34
N MET A 47 33.11 15.31 -10.81
CA MET A 47 31.82 14.63 -10.62
C MET A 47 31.67 14.03 -9.23
N LEU A 48 30.44 13.92 -8.75
CA LEU A 48 30.10 13.18 -7.54
C LEU A 48 29.60 11.77 -7.90
N ARG A 49 30.10 10.78 -7.16
CA ARG A 49 29.83 9.34 -7.38
C ARG A 49 29.34 8.67 -6.10
N PHE A 50 28.37 7.77 -6.24
CA PHE A 50 27.86 6.90 -5.17
C PHE A 50 28.24 5.45 -5.45
N GLU A 51 28.89 4.77 -4.49
CA GLU A 51 29.45 3.40 -4.61
C GLU A 51 29.99 3.05 -6.02
N ARG A 52 29.93 1.79 -6.50
CA ARG A 52 30.60 1.34 -7.75
C ARG A 52 30.15 2.17 -8.97
N ASP A 53 30.97 3.15 -9.36
CA ASP A 53 31.16 3.84 -10.67
C ASP A 53 29.96 4.11 -11.61
N SER A 54 28.72 3.85 -11.19
CA SER A 54 27.56 3.80 -12.07
C SER A 54 26.73 5.07 -12.01
N PHE A 55 26.84 5.87 -10.96
CA PHE A 55 26.00 7.05 -10.74
C PHE A 55 26.81 8.33 -10.85
N TYR A 56 26.26 9.30 -11.59
CA TYR A 56 26.79 10.64 -11.81
C TYR A 56 25.70 11.65 -11.47
N LEU A 57 26.03 12.68 -10.69
CA LEU A 57 25.10 13.72 -10.31
C LEU A 57 25.45 15.04 -11.01
N GLU A 58 24.48 15.62 -11.71
CA GLU A 58 24.53 16.94 -12.33
C GLU A 58 23.50 17.86 -11.67
N VAL A 59 23.90 19.10 -11.36
CA VAL A 59 22.99 20.10 -10.78
C VAL A 59 22.38 20.92 -11.91
N MET A 60 21.08 20.73 -12.15
CA MET A 60 20.35 21.43 -13.21
C MET A 60 19.88 22.81 -12.73
N SER A 61 19.41 22.88 -11.47
CA SER A 61 19.05 24.13 -10.76
C SER A 61 19.05 23.92 -9.25
N ASP A 62 18.88 25.00 -8.47
CA ASP A 62 18.72 24.92 -7.01
C ASP A 62 17.58 23.99 -6.56
N SER A 63 16.59 23.77 -7.44
CA SER A 63 15.39 22.98 -7.16
C SER A 63 15.32 21.63 -7.87
N ASP A 64 16.32 21.31 -8.71
CA ASP A 64 16.29 20.15 -9.61
C ASP A 64 17.69 19.58 -9.83
N LEU A 65 17.87 18.29 -9.54
CA LEU A 65 19.10 17.55 -9.73
C LEU A 65 18.88 16.41 -10.72
N LEU A 66 19.86 16.14 -11.55
CA LEU A 66 19.86 15.02 -12.48
C LEU A 66 20.87 13.98 -12.00
N LEU A 67 20.38 12.81 -11.62
CA LEU A 67 21.22 11.65 -11.32
C LEU A 67 21.20 10.72 -12.53
N THR A 68 22.34 10.57 -13.20
CA THR A 68 22.48 9.68 -14.34
C THR A 68 23.15 8.38 -13.92
N ARG A 69 22.48 7.25 -14.17
CA ARG A 69 23.00 5.91 -13.96
C ARG A 69 23.49 5.29 -15.27
N LYS A 70 24.80 5.03 -15.37
CA LYS A 70 25.41 4.24 -16.44
C LYS A 70 25.30 2.75 -16.12
N PHE A 71 24.72 1.96 -17.02
CA PHE A 71 24.74 0.49 -16.92
C PHE A 71 25.81 -0.12 -17.83
N TYR A 72 25.90 0.39 -19.07
CA TYR A 72 26.87 -0.01 -20.09
C TYR A 72 27.26 1.23 -20.91
N ASP A 73 28.29 1.16 -21.76
CA ASP A 73 28.79 2.31 -22.54
C ASP A 73 27.72 3.02 -23.40
N SER A 74 26.63 2.33 -23.73
CA SER A 74 25.53 2.84 -24.56
C SER A 74 24.20 3.02 -23.84
N PHE A 75 24.08 2.69 -22.56
CA PHE A 75 22.80 2.74 -21.84
C PHE A 75 22.90 3.52 -20.53
N TRP A 76 22.12 4.59 -20.48
CA TRP A 76 22.02 5.53 -19.37
C TRP A 76 20.55 5.63 -18.94
N HIS A 77 20.33 5.74 -17.63
CA HIS A 77 19.03 6.08 -17.08
C HIS A 77 19.16 7.39 -16.33
N GLU A 78 18.23 8.30 -16.57
CA GLU A 78 18.19 9.62 -15.98
C GLU A 78 17.10 9.67 -14.92
N TYR A 79 17.48 10.19 -13.76
CA TYR A 79 16.64 10.34 -12.59
C TYR A 79 16.59 11.84 -12.25
N HIS A 80 15.41 12.47 -12.36
CA HIS A 80 15.16 13.86 -12.00
C HIS A 80 14.67 14.01 -10.55
N PHE A 81 15.56 14.50 -9.70
CA PHE A 81 15.34 14.74 -8.28
C PHE A 81 14.86 16.17 -8.04
N HIS A 82 13.69 16.30 -7.42
CA HIS A 82 13.12 17.60 -7.11
C HIS A 82 13.25 17.94 -5.64
N ARG A 83 13.59 19.20 -5.36
CA ARG A 83 13.70 19.70 -3.97
C ARG A 83 12.35 19.64 -3.28
N LEU A 84 12.33 19.08 -2.07
CA LEU A 84 11.16 19.06 -1.21
C LEU A 84 10.96 20.43 -0.54
N PRO A 85 9.73 21.00 -0.59
CA PRO A 85 9.44 22.27 0.05
C PRO A 85 9.61 22.15 1.58
N ASP A 86 10.11 23.22 2.20
CA ASP A 86 10.22 23.37 3.66
C ASP A 86 10.97 22.23 4.39
N SER A 87 11.77 21.45 3.65
CA SER A 87 12.69 20.46 4.22
C SER A 87 13.93 21.15 4.77
N ILE A 88 14.29 20.83 6.02
CA ILE A 88 15.40 21.41 6.78
C ILE A 88 16.16 20.25 7.41
N LEU A 89 17.41 20.04 6.99
CA LEU A 89 18.26 18.96 7.52
C LEU A 89 18.70 19.21 8.97
N ASP A 90 19.03 20.46 9.31
CA ASP A 90 19.60 20.85 10.61
C ASP A 90 18.57 21.02 11.73
N LYS A 91 17.28 20.79 11.46
CA LYS A 91 16.23 20.85 12.47
C LYS A 91 16.06 19.48 13.11
N GLU A 92 16.70 19.28 14.27
CA GLU A 92 16.23 18.29 15.23
C GLU A 92 14.90 18.75 15.84
N ASP A 93 14.10 17.80 16.27
CA ASP A 93 12.76 17.96 16.87
C ASP A 93 11.58 17.98 15.87
N PHE A 94 11.32 16.80 15.31
CA PHE A 94 10.00 16.19 15.44
C PHE A 94 10.14 14.95 16.35
N GLU A 95 10.21 15.15 17.66
CA GLU A 95 9.91 14.06 18.58
C GLU A 95 8.41 13.80 18.54
N LEU A 96 7.97 12.82 17.73
CA LEU A 96 6.71 12.10 17.93
C LEU A 96 6.74 10.75 17.20
N ALA A 97 6.60 9.68 17.97
CA ALA A 97 6.61 8.29 17.54
C ALA A 97 5.41 7.94 16.62
N PHE A 98 5.54 8.27 15.33
CA PHE A 98 4.48 8.13 14.33
C PHE A 98 5.08 7.80 12.94
N PRO A 99 4.64 6.75 12.24
CA PRO A 99 3.68 5.72 12.66
C PRO A 99 4.29 4.79 13.73
N LYS A 100 3.45 4.25 14.62
CA LYS A 100 3.83 3.23 15.60
C LYS A 100 2.96 1.98 15.46
N THR A 101 3.45 0.84 15.91
CA THR A 101 2.65 -0.39 15.98
C THR A 101 1.37 -0.17 16.77
N GLY A 102 0.25 -0.67 16.25
CA GLY A 102 -1.10 -0.47 16.78
C GLY A 102 -1.74 0.87 16.45
N ALA A 103 -1.08 1.75 15.69
CA ALA A 103 -1.71 2.98 15.21
C ALA A 103 -2.76 2.69 14.13
N HIS A 104 -3.82 3.51 14.10
CA HIS A 104 -4.86 3.53 13.07
C HIS A 104 -4.80 4.90 12.43
N LEU A 105 -4.41 4.99 11.17
CA LEU A 105 -4.18 6.28 10.51
C LEU A 105 -5.10 6.44 9.30
N GLU A 106 -5.47 7.69 9.01
CA GLU A 106 -6.11 8.06 7.75
C GLU A 106 -5.15 8.92 6.92
N LEU A 107 -4.91 8.46 5.69
CA LEU A 107 -4.10 9.15 4.70
C LEU A 107 -5.00 9.72 3.61
N PHE A 108 -4.98 11.04 3.48
CA PHE A 108 -5.73 11.79 2.47
C PHE A 108 -4.77 12.40 1.45
N VAL A 109 -5.15 12.36 0.18
CA VAL A 109 -4.38 12.96 -0.94
C VAL A 109 -5.31 13.87 -1.74
N SER A 110 -4.95 15.16 -1.86
CA SER A 110 -5.73 16.14 -2.61
C SER A 110 -5.73 15.81 -4.11
N ASP A 111 -6.85 16.07 -4.79
CA ASP A 111 -7.05 15.93 -6.25
C ASP A 111 -7.22 14.49 -6.77
N THR A 112 -7.22 13.49 -5.88
CA THR A 112 -7.80 12.18 -6.17
C THR A 112 -8.97 11.96 -5.23
N LEU A 113 -10.18 12.35 -5.64
CA LEU A 113 -11.42 12.07 -4.88
C LEU A 113 -11.59 10.56 -4.54
N ASP A 114 -10.84 9.67 -5.20
CA ASP A 114 -10.94 8.22 -5.10
C ASP A 114 -9.86 7.51 -4.25
N ARG A 115 -8.94 8.22 -3.57
CA ARG A 115 -7.81 7.57 -2.85
C ARG A 115 -7.56 8.10 -1.44
N ASN A 116 -8.53 7.87 -0.57
CA ASN A 116 -8.28 7.91 0.87
C ASN A 116 -7.92 6.51 1.34
N TYR A 117 -6.82 6.39 2.07
CA TYR A 117 -6.39 5.13 2.66
C TYR A 117 -6.61 5.17 4.17
N GLN A 118 -7.18 4.11 4.71
CA GLN A 118 -7.07 3.80 6.13
C GLN A 118 -5.93 2.77 6.29
N LEU A 119 -5.06 3.03 7.26
CA LEU A 119 -3.84 2.27 7.51
C LEU A 119 -3.85 1.78 8.95
N ASP A 120 -4.01 0.48 9.15
CA ASP A 120 -3.97 -0.15 10.48
C ASP A 120 -2.65 -0.89 10.67
N PHE A 121 -1.79 -0.36 11.53
CA PHE A 121 -0.43 -0.85 11.73
C PHE A 121 -0.42 -2.07 12.64
N ILE A 122 -0.26 -3.26 12.06
CA ILE A 122 -0.22 -4.53 12.80
C ILE A 122 1.07 -4.62 13.62
N ASP A 123 2.21 -4.36 12.97
CA ASP A 123 3.54 -4.43 13.58
C ASP A 123 4.50 -3.43 12.93
N ALA A 124 5.79 -3.53 13.24
CA ALA A 124 6.83 -2.64 12.73
C ALA A 124 7.08 -2.72 11.22
N ARG A 125 6.47 -3.67 10.50
CA ARG A 125 6.65 -3.92 9.07
C ARG A 125 5.36 -4.09 8.30
N GLN A 126 4.26 -4.40 8.97
CA GLN A 126 2.99 -4.79 8.36
C GLN A 126 1.87 -3.82 8.68
N VAL A 127 1.04 -3.59 7.68
CA VAL A 127 -0.10 -2.68 7.73
C VAL A 127 -1.28 -3.31 6.99
N VAL A 128 -2.49 -3.13 7.50
CA VAL A 128 -3.72 -3.37 6.72
C VAL A 128 -4.08 -2.07 6.04
N ILE A 129 -4.27 -2.13 4.73
CA ILE A 129 -4.58 -1.00 3.87
C ILE A 129 -6.01 -1.18 3.41
N THR A 130 -6.89 -0.28 3.81
CA THR A 130 -8.26 -0.18 3.27
C THR A 130 -8.36 1.06 2.40
N GLY A 131 -8.87 0.90 1.18
CA GLY A 131 -9.03 1.99 0.23
C GLY A 131 -10.13 1.71 -0.78
N THR A 132 -10.17 2.53 -1.83
CA THR A 132 -11.13 2.40 -2.94
C THR A 132 -10.42 2.33 -4.29
N LYS A 133 -10.92 1.47 -5.19
CA LYS A 133 -10.45 1.32 -6.56
C LYS A 133 -11.66 1.26 -7.49
N GLU A 134 -11.75 2.18 -8.44
CA GLU A 134 -12.88 2.24 -9.40
C GLU A 134 -14.25 2.27 -8.69
N GLY A 135 -14.31 2.97 -7.54
CA GLY A 135 -15.51 3.05 -6.70
C GLY A 135 -15.78 1.83 -5.80
N MET A 136 -14.97 0.77 -5.89
CA MET A 136 -15.11 -0.44 -5.07
C MET A 136 -14.13 -0.44 -3.90
N PRO A 137 -14.58 -0.72 -2.66
CA PRO A 137 -13.68 -0.84 -1.53
C PRO A 137 -12.81 -2.10 -1.66
N TYR A 138 -11.59 -2.02 -1.14
CA TYR A 138 -10.70 -3.16 -0.98
C TYR A 138 -9.92 -3.04 0.33
N THR A 139 -9.48 -4.18 0.84
CA THR A 139 -8.67 -4.29 2.04
C THR A 139 -7.63 -5.35 1.81
N VAL A 140 -6.36 -5.00 2.02
CA VAL A 140 -5.24 -5.91 1.83
C VAL A 140 -4.19 -5.70 2.89
N ARG A 141 -3.43 -6.76 3.17
CA ARG A 141 -2.20 -6.64 3.95
C ARG A 141 -1.09 -6.14 3.05
N GLY A 142 -0.36 -5.13 3.51
CA GLY A 142 0.82 -4.59 2.87
C GLY A 142 2.02 -4.56 3.81
N THR A 143 3.10 -3.97 3.32
CA THR A 143 4.25 -3.59 4.15
C THR A 143 4.38 -2.08 4.21
N TRP A 144 5.02 -1.57 5.26
CA TRP A 144 5.24 -0.13 5.41
C TRP A 144 6.63 0.16 5.94
N HIS A 145 7.10 1.38 5.65
CA HIS A 145 8.36 1.91 6.13
C HIS A 145 8.25 3.41 6.38
N SER A 146 9.01 3.89 7.36
CA SER A 146 9.14 5.32 7.60
C SER A 146 10.56 5.67 8.00
N ARG A 147 10.99 6.88 7.66
CA ARG A 147 12.30 7.40 8.02
C ARG A 147 12.26 8.91 8.16
N TRP A 148 12.82 9.42 9.25
CA TRP A 148 13.05 10.84 9.43
C TRP A 148 14.38 11.25 8.81
N ILE A 149 14.35 12.38 8.12
CA ILE A 149 15.52 13.06 7.55
C ILE A 149 15.33 14.56 7.84
N GLY A 150 16.13 15.10 8.76
CA GLY A 150 15.87 16.43 9.33
C GLY A 150 14.45 16.52 9.90
N ASN A 151 13.71 17.55 9.52
CA ASN A 151 12.30 17.73 9.86
C ASN A 151 11.30 16.97 8.94
N THR A 152 11.77 16.17 7.99
CA THR A 152 10.89 15.52 7.00
C THR A 152 10.72 14.04 7.32
N LEU A 153 9.47 13.61 7.52
CA LEU A 153 9.09 12.20 7.56
C LEU A 153 8.87 11.70 6.14
N PHE A 154 9.69 10.75 5.73
CA PHE A 154 9.39 9.89 4.59
C PHE A 154 8.56 8.71 5.07
N PHE A 155 7.47 8.44 4.37
CA PHE A 155 6.54 7.36 4.67
C PHE A 155 6.16 6.63 3.40
N SER A 156 6.31 5.31 3.38
CA SER A 156 5.87 4.49 2.26
C SER A 156 5.13 3.26 2.74
N PHE A 157 4.20 2.81 1.90
CA PHE A 157 3.62 1.49 2.02
C PHE A 157 3.54 0.82 0.66
N PHE A 158 3.64 -0.51 0.68
CA PHE A 158 3.47 -1.37 -0.47
C PHE A 158 2.10 -2.01 -0.39
N ASP A 159 1.28 -1.68 -1.38
CA ASP A 159 -0.02 -2.30 -1.58
C ASP A 159 0.16 -3.53 -2.48
N ASN A 160 0.00 -4.73 -1.90
CA ASN A 160 0.10 -6.00 -2.61
C ASN A 160 -0.94 -6.13 -3.75
N HIS A 161 -2.01 -5.34 -3.75
CA HIS A 161 -3.02 -5.36 -4.80
C HIS A 161 -2.58 -4.61 -6.08
N PHE A 162 -1.70 -3.61 -5.96
CA PHE A 162 -1.27 -2.78 -7.10
C PHE A 162 0.17 -2.99 -7.52
N GLU A 163 0.94 -3.79 -6.79
CA GLU A 163 2.38 -4.02 -6.99
C GLU A 163 3.20 -2.72 -7.06
N LYS A 164 2.71 -1.63 -6.43
CA LYS A 164 3.33 -0.31 -6.45
C LYS A 164 3.59 0.19 -5.04
N MET A 165 4.81 0.65 -4.81
CA MET A 165 5.15 1.41 -3.61
C MET A 165 4.67 2.84 -3.77
N GLN A 166 3.93 3.34 -2.78
CA GLN A 166 3.56 4.75 -2.69
C GLN A 166 4.51 5.43 -1.70
N LEU A 167 5.13 6.55 -2.09
CA LEU A 167 5.98 7.37 -1.21
C LEU A 167 5.29 8.70 -0.91
N TYR A 168 5.26 9.06 0.36
CA TYR A 168 4.77 10.32 0.89
C TYR A 168 5.86 10.98 1.71
N PHE A 169 5.86 12.30 1.73
CA PHE A 169 6.77 13.10 2.56
C PHE A 169 5.95 14.10 3.37
N PHE A 170 6.24 14.23 4.66
CA PHE A 170 5.57 15.14 5.58
C PHE A 170 6.60 16.03 6.27
N TYR A 171 6.35 17.33 6.30
CA TYR A 171 7.32 18.34 6.76
C TYR A 171 6.72 19.36 7.73
N GLY A 172 5.39 19.32 7.93
CA GLY A 172 4.67 20.13 8.90
C GLY A 172 3.66 19.31 9.68
N ASP A 173 3.13 19.90 10.73
CA ASP A 173 2.08 19.34 11.56
C ASP A 173 0.94 20.33 11.78
N SER A 174 -0.24 19.78 12.07
CA SER A 174 -1.38 20.57 12.53
C SER A 174 -2.26 19.68 13.40
N ALA A 175 -2.34 20.03 14.69
CA ALA A 175 -3.07 19.29 15.72
C ALA A 175 -2.67 17.80 15.79
N ASN A 176 -3.37 16.93 15.04
CA ASN A 176 -3.21 15.48 15.02
C ASN A 176 -2.90 14.92 13.62
N ALA A 177 -2.51 15.80 12.69
CA ALA A 177 -2.20 15.43 11.33
C ALA A 177 -0.79 15.90 10.94
N LEU A 178 -0.05 15.02 10.28
CA LEU A 178 1.14 15.39 9.53
C LEU A 178 0.70 15.92 8.17
N ILE A 179 1.31 17.03 7.77
CA ILE A 179 1.04 17.74 6.52
C ILE A 179 2.22 17.58 5.60
N GLY A 180 1.94 17.28 4.34
CA GLY A 180 2.96 16.87 3.40
C GLY A 180 2.51 16.88 1.95
N GLY A 181 3.23 16.12 1.15
CA GLY A 181 2.83 15.83 -0.21
C GLY A 181 3.31 14.49 -0.75
N THR A 182 2.97 14.27 -2.01
CA THR A 182 3.50 13.22 -2.87
C THR A 182 3.58 13.75 -4.31
N TYR A 183 4.24 13.02 -5.20
CA TYR A 183 4.34 13.38 -6.62
C TYR A 183 3.43 12.51 -7.47
N ASN A 184 2.71 13.14 -8.41
CA ASN A 184 1.99 12.39 -9.43
C ASN A 184 2.95 11.91 -10.53
N ASN A 185 3.40 10.66 -10.41
CA ASN A 185 4.33 10.04 -11.36
C ASN A 185 3.71 9.70 -12.73
N ALA A 186 2.47 10.12 -13.01
CA ALA A 186 1.90 10.05 -14.36
C ALA A 186 2.49 11.10 -15.32
N ALA A 187 3.28 12.05 -14.82
CA ALA A 187 3.98 13.05 -15.65
C ALA A 187 5.12 12.42 -16.47
N LEU A 188 5.26 12.86 -17.71
CA LEU A 188 6.31 12.43 -18.64
C LEU A 188 7.70 12.74 -18.08
N MET A 189 8.64 11.81 -18.26
CA MET A 189 10.07 11.99 -17.98
C MET A 189 10.56 13.34 -18.55
N GLY A 190 11.25 14.13 -17.72
CA GLY A 190 11.79 15.44 -18.10
C GLY A 190 10.91 16.66 -17.74
N THR A 191 9.78 16.45 -17.07
CA THR A 191 9.00 17.56 -16.47
C THR A 191 8.84 17.34 -14.97
N LYS A 192 8.97 18.42 -14.17
CA LYS A 192 8.71 18.37 -12.73
C LYS A 192 7.29 17.85 -12.49
N PRO A 193 7.11 16.69 -11.83
CA PRO A 193 5.79 16.13 -11.61
C PRO A 193 4.97 17.07 -10.72
N PRO A 194 3.66 17.25 -10.99
CA PRO A 194 2.79 17.99 -10.10
C PRO A 194 2.82 17.38 -8.69
N GLN A 195 3.02 18.24 -7.69
CA GLN A 195 2.93 17.86 -6.29
C GLN A 195 1.46 17.82 -5.87
N LEU A 196 1.08 16.76 -5.15
CA LEU A 196 -0.22 16.63 -4.50
C LEU A 196 -0.05 16.88 -3.00
N TYR A 197 -1.00 17.58 -2.40
CA TYR A 197 -1.05 17.78 -0.95
C TYR A 197 -1.54 16.52 -0.26
N THR A 198 -0.92 16.15 0.85
CA THR A 198 -1.25 14.94 1.59
C THR A 198 -1.34 15.24 3.09
N THR A 199 -2.23 14.52 3.77
CA THR A 199 -2.31 14.56 5.25
C THR A 199 -2.38 13.17 5.81
N LEU A 200 -1.59 12.89 6.84
CA LEU A 200 -1.63 11.63 7.61
C LEU A 200 -2.11 11.95 9.03
N ALA A 201 -3.34 11.56 9.34
CA ALA A 201 -3.97 11.84 10.63
C ALA A 201 -4.10 10.58 11.47
N SER A 202 -4.02 10.74 12.80
CA SER A 202 -4.43 9.68 13.72
C SER A 202 -5.94 9.49 13.63
N ALA A 203 -6.38 8.25 13.48
CA ALA A 203 -7.77 7.84 13.55
C ALA A 203 -8.04 7.22 14.92
N GLU A 204 -9.14 7.63 15.55
CA GLU A 204 -9.58 7.02 16.81
C GLU A 204 -10.38 5.75 16.52
N ARG A 205 -10.15 4.70 17.32
CA ARG A 205 -10.89 3.45 17.21
C ARG A 205 -12.39 3.73 17.31
N SER A 206 -13.18 3.14 16.42
CA SER A 206 -14.60 3.42 16.36
C SER A 206 -15.40 2.50 17.27
N ASP A 207 -16.29 3.06 18.10
CA ASP A 207 -17.34 2.31 18.82
C ASP A 207 -18.23 1.49 17.86
N ASN A 208 -18.25 1.87 16.58
CA ASN A 208 -18.97 1.16 15.54
C ASN A 208 -18.42 -0.25 15.28
N SER A 209 -17.13 -0.53 15.57
CA SER A 209 -16.53 -1.86 15.36
C SER A 209 -17.23 -2.93 16.21
N GLU A 210 -17.49 -2.65 17.49
CA GLU A 210 -18.19 -3.57 18.40
C GLU A 210 -19.66 -3.75 18.03
N LYS A 211 -20.31 -2.69 17.53
CA LYS A 211 -21.67 -2.77 17.01
C LYS A 211 -21.72 -3.68 15.78
N ILE A 212 -20.84 -3.43 14.79
CA ILE A 212 -20.72 -4.22 13.57
C ILE A 212 -20.45 -5.69 13.91
N LYS A 213 -19.57 -5.96 14.88
CA LYS A 213 -19.28 -7.32 15.34
C LYS A 213 -20.54 -8.05 15.79
N LYS A 214 -21.44 -7.39 16.54
CA LYS A 214 -22.72 -7.98 16.96
C LYS A 214 -23.67 -8.19 15.78
N ASP A 215 -23.74 -7.24 14.87
CA ASP A 215 -24.63 -7.30 13.70
C ASP A 215 -24.21 -8.40 12.70
N ILE A 216 -22.93 -8.76 12.66
CA ILE A 216 -22.37 -9.81 11.78
C ILE A 216 -22.62 -11.24 12.31
N VAL A 217 -22.76 -11.47 13.62
CA VAL A 217 -22.91 -12.84 14.16
C VAL A 217 -24.12 -13.55 13.52
N GLY A 218 -23.91 -14.78 13.05
CA GLY A 218 -24.91 -15.60 12.37
C GLY A 218 -24.37 -16.28 11.10
N THR A 219 -25.24 -17.05 10.45
CA THR A 219 -24.97 -17.70 9.16
C THR A 219 -25.42 -16.79 8.02
N TRP A 220 -24.63 -16.73 6.96
CA TRP A 220 -24.81 -15.86 5.83
C TRP A 220 -24.62 -16.63 4.53
N GLU A 221 -25.60 -16.57 3.64
CA GLU A 221 -25.57 -17.21 2.32
C GLU A 221 -25.50 -16.16 1.21
N ALA A 222 -24.63 -16.38 0.22
CA ALA A 222 -24.51 -15.48 -0.92
C ALA A 222 -25.71 -15.62 -1.87
N VAL A 223 -26.30 -14.48 -2.23
CA VAL A 223 -27.42 -14.42 -3.21
C VAL A 223 -26.95 -14.07 -4.63
N ASN A 224 -25.68 -13.71 -4.78
CA ASN A 224 -25.03 -13.57 -6.07
C ASN A 224 -24.08 -14.75 -6.33
N GLU A 225 -23.39 -14.76 -7.48
CA GLU A 225 -22.34 -15.73 -7.81
C GLU A 225 -20.96 -15.12 -7.50
N PRO A 226 -20.49 -15.14 -6.24
CA PRO A 226 -19.24 -14.47 -5.87
C PRO A 226 -17.99 -15.24 -6.32
N LEU A 227 -18.11 -16.55 -6.58
CA LEU A 227 -16.97 -17.38 -6.95
C LEU A 227 -16.61 -17.10 -8.41
N PHE A 228 -15.31 -17.00 -8.68
CA PHE A 228 -14.81 -16.87 -10.04
C PHE A 228 -14.10 -18.14 -10.46
N TYR A 229 -14.13 -18.40 -11.76
CA TYR A 229 -13.43 -19.50 -12.41
C TYR A 229 -12.53 -18.93 -13.50
N ASP A 230 -11.27 -19.35 -13.53
CA ASP A 230 -10.29 -18.86 -14.49
C ASP A 230 -10.58 -19.46 -15.88
N PRO A 231 -10.97 -18.65 -16.88
CA PRO A 231 -11.21 -19.13 -18.24
C PRO A 231 -9.93 -19.60 -18.95
N ALA A 232 -8.73 -19.26 -18.44
CA ALA A 232 -7.46 -19.80 -18.94
C ALA A 232 -7.27 -21.28 -18.62
N ILE A 233 -8.08 -21.85 -17.72
CA ILE A 233 -8.32 -23.29 -17.66
C ILE A 233 -9.16 -23.63 -18.88
N GLU A 234 -8.49 -23.75 -20.03
CA GLU A 234 -9.12 -23.97 -21.31
C GLU A 234 -10.15 -25.11 -21.18
N PHE A 235 -11.42 -24.80 -21.56
CA PHE A 235 -12.55 -25.72 -21.69
C PHE A 235 -13.49 -25.99 -20.48
N GLY A 236 -13.68 -25.06 -19.54
CA GLY A 236 -14.72 -25.21 -18.48
C GLY A 236 -15.51 -23.93 -18.14
N PHE A 237 -16.70 -24.09 -17.56
CA PHE A 237 -17.43 -23.01 -16.86
C PHE A 237 -17.92 -23.48 -15.49
N LEU A 238 -17.93 -22.56 -14.51
CA LEU A 238 -18.40 -22.82 -13.16
C LEU A 238 -19.90 -22.51 -13.04
N SER A 239 -20.67 -23.49 -12.58
CA SER A 239 -22.11 -23.40 -12.38
C SER A 239 -22.50 -23.87 -10.98
N TYR A 240 -23.75 -23.62 -10.58
CA TYR A 240 -24.32 -24.03 -9.29
C TYR A 240 -23.45 -23.60 -8.10
N GLN A 241 -22.98 -22.35 -8.13
CA GLN A 241 -22.11 -21.81 -7.12
C GLN A 241 -22.87 -21.57 -5.81
N SER A 242 -22.26 -21.93 -4.68
CA SER A 242 -22.72 -21.49 -3.37
C SER A 242 -21.56 -20.97 -2.54
N PHE A 243 -21.85 -19.98 -1.72
CA PHE A 243 -20.94 -19.44 -0.73
C PHE A 243 -21.74 -19.21 0.54
N GLU A 244 -21.31 -19.84 1.63
CA GLU A 244 -21.88 -19.67 2.96
C GLU A 244 -20.76 -19.33 3.95
N ILE A 245 -21.04 -18.44 4.88
CA ILE A 245 -20.14 -18.15 6.00
C ILE A 245 -20.93 -17.99 7.29
N THR A 246 -20.47 -18.66 8.35
CA THR A 246 -20.99 -18.50 9.71
C THR A 246 -19.96 -17.79 10.57
N PHE A 247 -20.41 -16.75 11.25
CA PHE A 247 -19.64 -15.97 12.22
C PHE A 247 -20.19 -16.23 13.62
N ASP A 248 -19.45 -16.96 14.44
CA ASP A 248 -19.86 -17.28 15.81
C ASP A 248 -19.50 -16.16 16.79
N ALA A 249 -20.31 -16.03 17.84
CA ALA A 249 -20.13 -15.02 18.88
C ALA A 249 -18.83 -15.20 19.69
N ASP A 250 -18.25 -16.41 19.69
CA ASP A 250 -16.98 -16.71 20.34
C ASP A 250 -15.76 -16.27 19.51
N GLY A 251 -15.99 -15.73 18.31
CA GLY A 251 -14.93 -15.32 17.39
C GLY A 251 -14.46 -16.42 16.44
N SER A 252 -15.11 -17.59 16.41
CA SER A 252 -14.84 -18.61 15.39
C SER A 252 -15.68 -18.40 14.13
N PHE A 253 -15.15 -18.84 12.98
CA PHE A 253 -15.89 -18.83 11.72
C PHE A 253 -15.77 -20.18 10.99
N SER A 254 -16.78 -20.47 10.19
CA SER A 254 -16.74 -21.51 9.16
C SER A 254 -17.24 -20.95 7.83
N MET A 255 -16.50 -21.20 6.75
CA MET A 255 -16.83 -20.76 5.40
C MET A 255 -16.86 -21.97 4.48
N LEU A 256 -17.96 -22.13 3.75
CA LEU A 256 -18.17 -23.17 2.76
C LEU A 256 -18.28 -22.55 1.37
N LYS A 257 -17.47 -23.03 0.43
CA LYS A 257 -17.55 -22.67 -0.99
C LYS A 257 -17.83 -23.92 -1.77
N SER A 258 -18.83 -23.90 -2.65
CA SER A 258 -19.08 -25.02 -3.55
C SER A 258 -19.45 -24.56 -4.95
N GLY A 259 -19.28 -25.46 -5.91
CA GLY A 259 -19.68 -25.24 -7.29
C GLY A 259 -19.47 -26.49 -8.13
N THR A 260 -19.87 -26.43 -9.39
CA THR A 260 -19.71 -27.51 -10.35
C THR A 260 -18.97 -27.01 -11.57
N VAL A 261 -17.82 -27.62 -11.88
CA VAL A 261 -17.11 -27.36 -13.14
C VAL A 261 -17.71 -28.24 -14.22
N LEU A 262 -18.17 -27.62 -15.30
CA LEU A 262 -18.71 -28.29 -16.47
C LEU A 262 -17.67 -28.28 -17.59
N LYS A 263 -17.12 -29.46 -17.92
CA LYS A 263 -15.98 -29.64 -18.82
C LYS A 263 -16.12 -30.91 -19.65
N TYR A 264 -15.99 -30.81 -20.98
CA TYR A 264 -16.07 -31.95 -21.91
C TYR A 264 -17.30 -32.90 -21.76
N GLY A 265 -18.40 -32.41 -21.20
CA GLY A 265 -19.59 -33.24 -20.91
C GLY A 265 -19.60 -33.88 -19.51
N ASP A 266 -18.51 -33.72 -18.75
CA ASP A 266 -18.41 -34.10 -17.35
C ASP A 266 -18.85 -32.95 -16.43
N SER A 267 -19.32 -33.34 -15.25
CA SER A 267 -19.76 -32.46 -14.17
C SER A 267 -18.98 -32.80 -12.91
N ILE A 268 -18.03 -31.94 -12.54
CA ILE A 268 -17.11 -32.18 -11.43
C ILE A 268 -17.53 -31.28 -10.26
N PRO A 269 -18.12 -31.83 -9.18
CA PRO A 269 -18.43 -31.06 -7.99
C PRO A 269 -17.14 -30.69 -7.25
N LEU A 270 -17.06 -29.44 -6.81
CA LEU A 270 -15.98 -28.89 -6.01
C LEU A 270 -16.57 -28.30 -4.73
N GLU A 271 -15.94 -28.62 -3.60
CA GLU A 271 -16.34 -28.12 -2.29
C GLU A 271 -15.08 -27.84 -1.47
N GLU A 272 -15.01 -26.67 -0.85
CA GLU A 272 -13.92 -26.23 0.00
C GLU A 272 -14.49 -25.66 1.30
N GLU A 273 -14.08 -26.23 2.43
CA GLU A 273 -14.42 -25.73 3.76
C GLU A 273 -13.19 -25.10 4.41
N THR A 274 -13.36 -23.90 4.97
CA THR A 274 -12.33 -23.19 5.74
C THR A 274 -12.87 -22.83 7.11
N ARG A 275 -12.07 -23.08 8.17
CA ARG A 275 -12.42 -22.71 9.55
C ARG A 275 -11.29 -21.93 10.21
N GLY A 276 -11.63 -21.08 11.16
CA GLY A 276 -10.63 -20.30 11.90
C GLY A 276 -11.25 -19.31 12.87
N GLU A 277 -10.50 -18.25 13.13
CA GLU A 277 -10.92 -17.12 13.98
C GLU A 277 -11.25 -15.91 13.13
N TRP A 278 -12.17 -15.06 13.58
CA TRP A 278 -12.53 -13.83 12.89
C TRP A 278 -12.62 -12.64 13.85
N GLU A 279 -12.37 -11.46 13.29
CA GLU A 279 -12.52 -10.19 13.99
C GLU A 279 -12.94 -9.07 13.04
N VAL A 280 -13.53 -8.01 13.59
CA VAL A 280 -13.82 -6.79 12.86
C VAL A 280 -12.65 -5.83 13.05
N GLY A 281 -12.22 -5.19 11.96
CA GLY A 281 -11.17 -4.20 11.98
C GLY A 281 -11.45 -3.07 12.99
N PRO A 282 -10.41 -2.39 13.49
CA PRO A 282 -10.53 -1.38 14.56
C PRO A 282 -11.52 -0.25 14.25
N MET A 283 -11.65 0.11 12.97
CA MET A 283 -12.56 1.15 12.49
C MET A 283 -13.90 0.61 11.96
N GLY A 284 -14.11 -0.71 11.97
CA GLY A 284 -15.33 -1.31 11.45
C GLY A 284 -15.45 -1.32 9.92
N ARG A 285 -14.34 -1.15 9.18
CA ARG A 285 -14.37 -1.10 7.70
C ARG A 285 -14.05 -2.43 7.02
N TYR A 286 -13.56 -3.42 7.77
CA TYR A 286 -13.26 -4.74 7.24
C TYR A 286 -13.44 -5.83 8.30
N ILE A 287 -13.52 -7.08 7.85
CA ILE A 287 -13.50 -8.30 8.65
C ILE A 287 -12.21 -9.03 8.31
N VAL A 288 -11.49 -9.52 9.32
CA VAL A 288 -10.34 -10.42 9.14
C VAL A 288 -10.81 -11.83 9.45
N LEU A 289 -10.52 -12.76 8.55
CA LEU A 289 -10.65 -14.20 8.77
C LEU A 289 -9.24 -14.77 8.88
N THR A 290 -8.94 -15.48 9.96
CA THR A 290 -7.65 -16.12 10.21
C THR A 290 -7.85 -17.64 10.24
N PRO A 291 -7.68 -18.33 9.09
CA PRO A 291 -7.75 -19.79 9.03
C PRO A 291 -6.68 -20.42 9.91
N LYS A 292 -6.94 -21.62 10.46
CA LYS A 292 -5.97 -22.33 11.32
C LYS A 292 -4.62 -22.59 10.64
N ASP A 293 -4.64 -22.91 9.34
CA ASP A 293 -3.47 -23.32 8.57
C ASP A 293 -3.25 -22.44 7.31
N GLY A 294 -3.59 -21.14 7.39
CA GLY A 294 -3.59 -20.27 6.21
C GLY A 294 -3.23 -18.82 6.44
N THR A 295 -3.11 -18.08 5.34
CA THR A 295 -2.95 -16.62 5.36
C THR A 295 -4.29 -15.96 5.71
N PRO A 296 -4.29 -14.89 6.52
CA PRO A 296 -5.51 -14.14 6.80
C PRO A 296 -6.19 -13.63 5.52
N LEU A 297 -7.51 -13.73 5.48
CA LEU A 297 -8.38 -13.20 4.43
C LEU A 297 -9.05 -11.92 4.95
N TYR A 298 -9.27 -10.96 4.05
CA TYR A 298 -9.85 -9.67 4.42
C TYR A 298 -11.10 -9.41 3.58
N PHE A 299 -12.22 -9.15 4.27
CA PHE A 299 -13.47 -8.71 3.65
C PHE A 299 -13.67 -7.23 3.94
N SER A 300 -13.68 -6.39 2.91
CA SER A 300 -14.02 -4.96 3.06
C SER A 300 -15.52 -4.83 3.20
N ILE A 301 -16.00 -4.13 4.22
CA ILE A 301 -17.42 -3.96 4.49
C ILE A 301 -17.93 -2.78 3.66
N GLU A 302 -18.82 -3.03 2.71
CA GLU A 302 -19.60 -1.97 2.06
C GLU A 302 -20.84 -1.64 2.90
N ARG A 303 -21.53 -2.67 3.41
CA ARG A 303 -22.77 -2.52 4.16
C ARG A 303 -23.00 -3.70 5.11
N VAL A 304 -23.56 -3.41 6.28
CA VAL A 304 -24.09 -4.42 7.21
C VAL A 304 -25.39 -3.93 7.85
N ASN A 305 -26.39 -4.80 7.92
CA ASN A 305 -27.59 -4.64 8.73
C ASN A 305 -28.10 -6.03 9.18
N ALA A 306 -29.29 -6.10 9.77
CA ALA A 306 -29.83 -7.33 10.35
C ALA A 306 -29.99 -8.49 9.35
N GLU A 307 -30.25 -8.20 8.07
CA GLU A 307 -30.61 -9.18 7.03
C GLU A 307 -29.64 -9.16 5.83
N GLU A 308 -28.71 -8.21 5.79
CA GLU A 308 -27.83 -7.96 4.65
C GLU A 308 -26.40 -7.70 5.10
N LEU A 309 -25.46 -8.40 4.47
CA LEU A 309 -24.04 -8.10 4.55
C LEU A 309 -23.50 -8.02 3.12
N ILE A 310 -22.95 -6.86 2.76
CA ILE A 310 -22.28 -6.67 1.47
C ILE A 310 -20.81 -6.43 1.72
N VAL A 311 -19.99 -7.33 1.21
CA VAL A 311 -18.53 -7.27 1.37
C VAL A 311 -17.81 -7.39 0.04
N TYR A 312 -16.59 -6.86 -0.01
CA TYR A 312 -15.64 -7.10 -1.09
C TYR A 312 -14.48 -7.94 -0.59
N SER A 313 -14.15 -8.99 -1.31
CA SER A 313 -13.02 -9.87 -0.99
C SER A 313 -12.15 -10.09 -2.21
N LEU A 314 -10.83 -10.08 -1.98
CA LEU A 314 -9.89 -10.68 -2.93
C LEU A 314 -10.05 -12.20 -2.82
N MET A 315 -10.71 -12.84 -3.78
CA MET A 315 -11.00 -14.27 -3.74
C MET A 315 -10.10 -15.02 -4.72
N LYS A 316 -9.56 -16.15 -4.27
CA LYS A 316 -8.94 -17.15 -5.15
C LYS A 316 -10.03 -17.83 -5.99
N THR A 317 -9.75 -18.05 -7.26
CA THR A 317 -10.61 -18.86 -8.15
C THR A 317 -10.77 -20.29 -7.64
N LEU A 318 -12.00 -20.82 -7.76
CA LEU A 318 -12.25 -22.25 -7.55
C LEU A 318 -11.69 -23.00 -8.76
N SER A 319 -10.72 -23.90 -8.56
CA SER A 319 -9.98 -24.56 -9.65
C SER A 319 -9.77 -26.05 -9.36
N GLU A 320 -9.91 -26.89 -10.38
CA GLU A 320 -9.49 -28.29 -10.33
C GLU A 320 -7.96 -28.45 -10.25
N PHE A 321 -7.21 -27.43 -10.69
CA PHE A 321 -5.76 -27.38 -10.64
C PHE A 321 -5.29 -26.45 -9.51
N PRO A 322 -4.86 -26.99 -8.35
CA PRO A 322 -4.56 -26.18 -7.16
C PRO A 322 -3.41 -25.18 -7.35
N ASN A 323 -2.58 -25.35 -8.38
CA ASN A 323 -1.43 -24.51 -8.71
C ASN A 323 -1.78 -23.24 -9.50
N TYR A 324 -3.00 -23.14 -10.06
CA TYR A 324 -3.47 -21.92 -10.70
C TYR A 324 -4.02 -20.97 -9.65
N ASN A 325 -3.36 -19.83 -9.47
CA ASN A 325 -3.71 -18.82 -8.48
C ASN A 325 -4.11 -17.53 -9.21
N VAL A 326 -5.39 -17.41 -9.53
CA VAL A 326 -5.98 -16.14 -9.99
C VAL A 326 -6.79 -15.55 -8.85
N PHE A 327 -6.59 -14.25 -8.61
CA PHE A 327 -7.26 -13.50 -7.56
C PHE A 327 -7.99 -12.30 -8.14
N GLU A 328 -9.25 -12.12 -7.75
CA GLU A 328 -10.05 -10.94 -8.15
C GLU A 328 -10.77 -10.34 -6.95
N ASN A 329 -10.95 -9.02 -6.94
CA ASN A 329 -11.76 -8.35 -5.93
C ASN A 329 -13.25 -8.51 -6.31
N ARG A 330 -14.00 -9.30 -5.53
CA ARG A 330 -15.39 -9.67 -5.84
C ARG A 330 -16.32 -9.13 -4.78
N LYS A 331 -17.46 -8.61 -5.23
CA LYS A 331 -18.60 -8.28 -4.38
C LYS A 331 -19.31 -9.57 -3.97
N ILE A 332 -19.55 -9.74 -2.67
CA ILE A 332 -20.32 -10.84 -2.11
C ILE A 332 -21.53 -10.23 -1.41
N GLU A 333 -22.72 -10.55 -1.91
CA GLU A 333 -23.99 -10.09 -1.36
C GLU A 333 -24.58 -11.23 -0.54
N LEU A 334 -24.61 -11.06 0.78
CA LEU A 334 -24.98 -12.10 1.74
C LEU A 334 -26.32 -11.80 2.42
N ARG A 335 -27.10 -12.85 2.67
CA ARG A 335 -28.37 -12.83 3.43
C ARG A 335 -28.31 -13.80 4.61
N LYS A 336 -29.00 -13.45 5.68
CA LYS A 336 -29.11 -14.23 6.91
C LYS A 336 -30.26 -15.23 6.88
#